data_AF-A0AAJ2C957-F1
#
_entry.id   AF-A0AAJ2C957-F1
#
_cell.length_a   1.000
_cell.length_b   1.000
_cell.length_c   1.000
_cell.angle_alpha   90.00
_cell.angle_beta   90.00
_cell.angle_gamma   90.00
#
_symmetry.space_group_name_H-M   'P 1'
#
loop_
_entity.id
_entity.type
_entity.pdbx_description
1 polymer ?
#
loop_
_entity_poly.entity_id
_entity_poly.type
_entity_poly.pdbx_seq_one_letter_code
_entity_poly.pdbx_strand_id
1 'polypeptide(L)'
;MGLIKTFDLFGIHKRLEKVNKQFREKVIQSLDEIGAECVDTALENADYDDPMGNLRSSIGYVVLDNGEEVNSGGFKQIEGSLGIKYGSQKGKDLAEELAGNHSEGFVLIVVAGMENTAEEEAKGKDVLTSSEELAKKEILKVLNKVQQEMKEEP
;
A
#
# COMPACT_ATOMS: atom_id res chain seq x y z
N MET A 1 -53.41 -2.75 -22.26
CA MET A 1 -52.39 -2.71 -21.19
C MET A 1 -51.06 -3.06 -21.83
N GLY A 2 -50.01 -2.26 -21.65
CA GLY A 2 -48.74 -2.43 -22.36
C GLY A 2 -47.55 -2.11 -21.47
N LEU A 3 -46.47 -2.86 -21.65
CA LEU A 3 -45.21 -2.71 -20.94
C LEU A 3 -44.21 -2.08 -21.91
N ILE A 4 -43.75 -0.87 -21.60
CA ILE A 4 -42.67 -0.22 -22.35
C ILE A 4 -41.37 -0.64 -21.68
N LYS A 5 -40.50 -1.37 -22.39
CA LYS A 5 -39.12 -1.58 -21.95
C LYS A 5 -38.29 -0.37 -22.34
N THR A 6 -37.97 0.48 -21.37
CA THR A 6 -37.10 1.67 -21.51
C THR A 6 -35.69 1.44 -20.93
N PHE A 7 -35.27 0.19 -20.70
CA PHE A 7 -33.94 -0.08 -20.15
C PHE A 7 -32.88 -0.02 -21.26
N ASP A 8 -32.08 1.05 -21.26
CA ASP A 8 -30.84 1.13 -22.02
C ASP A 8 -29.76 0.28 -21.32
N LEU A 9 -29.72 -1.01 -21.65
CA LEU A 9 -28.74 -1.94 -21.10
C LEU A 9 -27.29 -1.49 -21.39
N PHE A 10 -27.05 -0.85 -22.53
CA PHE A 10 -25.73 -0.33 -22.88
C PHE A 10 -25.34 0.84 -21.99
N GLY A 11 -26.25 1.79 -21.76
CA GLY A 11 -26.07 2.91 -20.84
C GLY A 11 -25.84 2.45 -19.40
N ILE A 12 -26.60 1.46 -18.93
CA ILE A 12 -26.42 0.84 -17.61
C ILE A 12 -25.03 0.21 -17.50
N HIS A 13 -24.64 -0.61 -18.47
CA HIS A 13 -23.33 -1.28 -18.47
C HIS A 13 -22.18 -0.26 -18.46
N LYS A 14 -22.23 0.72 -19.35
CA LYS A 14 -21.23 1.79 -19.43
C LYS A 14 -21.13 2.60 -18.12
N ARG A 15 -22.25 2.84 -17.43
CA ARG A 15 -22.25 3.53 -16.14
C ARG A 15 -21.59 2.66 -15.06
N LEU A 16 -21.93 1.38 -14.99
CA LEU A 16 -21.32 0.43 -14.05
C LEU A 16 -19.80 0.32 -14.24
N GLU A 17 -19.34 0.19 -15.49
CA GLU A 17 -17.91 0.15 -15.79
C GLU A 17 -17.19 1.43 -15.35
N LYS A 18 -17.81 2.59 -15.58
CA LYS A 18 -17.25 3.88 -15.16
C LYS A 18 -17.13 3.97 -13.63
N VAL A 19 -18.18 3.63 -12.90
CA VAL A 19 -18.19 3.67 -11.43
C VAL A 19 -17.15 2.69 -10.87
N ASN A 20 -17.08 1.47 -11.40
CA ASN A 20 -16.06 0.49 -10.99
C ASN A 20 -14.64 0.99 -11.23
N LYS A 21 -14.38 1.60 -12.39
CA LYS A 21 -13.07 2.17 -12.71
C LYS A 21 -12.70 3.30 -11.75
N GLN A 22 -13.62 4.24 -11.51
CA GLN A 22 -13.37 5.37 -10.60
C GLN A 22 -13.15 4.93 -9.15
N PHE A 23 -13.93 3.93 -8.71
CA PHE A 23 -13.74 3.31 -7.39
C PHE A 23 -12.36 2.67 -7.28
N ARG A 24 -11.98 1.85 -8.27
CA ARG A 24 -10.68 1.17 -8.34
C ARG A 24 -9.52 2.18 -8.27
N GLU A 25 -9.55 3.23 -9.09
CA GLU A 25 -8.53 4.28 -9.12
C GLU A 25 -8.39 4.98 -7.76
N LYS A 26 -9.51 5.31 -7.09
CA LYS A 26 -9.50 5.95 -5.77
C LYS A 26 -8.93 5.06 -4.67
N VAL A 27 -9.26 3.77 -4.68
CA VAL A 27 -8.72 2.82 -3.69
C VAL A 27 -7.22 2.68 -3.88
N ILE A 28 -6.74 2.48 -5.12
CA ILE A 28 -5.32 2.38 -5.42
C ILE A 28 -4.58 3.64 -4.99
N GLN A 29 -5.09 4.83 -5.34
CA GLN A 29 -4.48 6.10 -4.94
C GLN A 29 -4.39 6.23 -3.42
N SER A 30 -5.46 5.87 -2.71
CA SER A 30 -5.47 5.97 -1.24
C SER A 30 -4.48 5.01 -0.60
N LEU A 31 -4.36 3.78 -1.12
CA LEU A 31 -3.38 2.81 -0.62
C LEU A 31 -1.94 3.25 -0.91
N ASP A 32 -1.71 3.87 -2.06
CA ASP A 32 -0.41 4.44 -2.42
C ASP A 32 0.00 5.58 -1.47
N GLU A 33 -0.91 6.52 -1.22
CA GLU A 33 -0.70 7.61 -0.27
C GLU A 33 -0.41 7.08 1.15
N ILE A 34 -1.20 6.11 1.63
CA ILE A 34 -0.97 5.47 2.93
C ILE A 34 0.37 4.74 2.96
N GLY A 35 0.73 4.03 1.89
CA GLY A 35 2.01 3.33 1.78
C GLY A 35 3.20 4.29 1.88
N ALA A 36 3.13 5.42 1.18
CA ALA A 36 4.15 6.47 1.27
C ALA A 36 4.26 7.06 2.68
N GLU A 37 3.12 7.38 3.32
CA GLU A 37 3.09 7.87 4.70
C GLU A 37 3.64 6.84 5.70
N CYS A 38 3.40 5.55 5.49
CA CYS A 38 3.95 4.48 6.31
C CYS A 38 5.48 4.41 6.20
N VAL A 39 6.03 4.57 5.00
CA VAL A 39 7.48 4.62 4.78
C VAL A 39 8.08 5.84 5.46
N ASP A 40 7.49 7.02 5.27
CA ASP A 40 8.00 8.25 5.88
C ASP A 40 7.94 8.16 7.41
N THR A 41 6.83 7.65 7.97
CA THR A 41 6.69 7.41 9.42
C THR A 41 7.74 6.45 9.97
N ALA A 42 8.00 5.34 9.27
CA ALA A 42 9.02 4.37 9.69
C ALA A 42 10.44 4.95 9.65
N LEU A 43 10.71 5.88 8.72
CA LEU A 43 11.99 6.57 8.61
C LEU A 43 12.15 7.68 9.66
N GLU A 44 11.07 8.41 9.97
CA GLU A 44 11.05 9.49 10.96
C GLU A 44 11.12 8.98 12.40
N ASN A 45 10.43 7.88 12.71
CA ASN A 45 10.39 7.28 14.04
C ASN A 45 11.52 6.28 14.31
N ALA A 46 12.47 6.14 13.39
CA ALA A 46 13.55 5.17 13.50
C ALA A 46 14.44 5.41 14.73
N ASP A 47 14.23 4.62 15.80
CA ASP A 47 15.02 4.65 17.05
C ASP A 47 16.03 3.49 17.15
N TYR A 48 16.44 2.97 16.00
CA TYR A 48 17.43 1.90 15.86
C TYR A 48 18.74 2.40 15.25
N ASP A 49 19.82 1.70 15.58
CA ASP A 49 21.15 2.02 15.05
C ASP A 49 21.32 1.33 13.69
N ASP A 50 21.44 2.14 12.63
CA ASP A 50 21.60 1.67 11.25
C ASP A 50 22.80 2.35 10.56
N PRO A 51 24.04 2.04 10.99
CA PRO A 51 25.23 2.73 10.52
C PRO A 51 25.54 2.45 9.05
N MET A 52 25.04 1.35 8.49
CA MET A 52 25.21 0.99 7.07
C MET A 52 24.02 1.42 6.20
N GLY A 53 22.92 1.87 6.81
CA GLY A 53 21.72 2.32 6.09
C GLY A 53 20.91 1.19 5.47
N ASN A 54 21.16 -0.07 5.85
CA ASN A 54 20.55 -1.24 5.21
C ASN A 54 19.10 -1.41 5.65
N LEU A 55 18.81 -1.12 6.92
CA LEU A 55 17.46 -1.27 7.47
C LEU A 55 16.55 -0.21 6.85
N ARG A 56 16.98 1.06 6.88
CA ARG A 56 16.24 2.17 6.28
C ARG A 56 16.06 2.01 4.78
N SER A 57 17.07 1.52 4.05
CA SER A 57 16.94 1.31 2.61
C SER A 57 16.08 0.10 2.23
N SER A 58 15.84 -0.83 3.16
CA SER A 58 14.95 -1.98 2.98
C SER A 58 13.47 -1.66 3.25
N ILE A 59 13.16 -0.45 3.71
CA ILE A 59 11.79 0.00 3.97
C ILE A 59 11.14 0.45 2.67
N GLY A 60 9.97 -0.10 2.39
CA GLY A 60 9.18 0.25 1.21
C GLY A 60 7.80 -0.38 1.24
N TYR A 61 7.02 -0.10 0.20
CA TYR A 61 5.67 -0.64 0.07
C TYR A 61 5.34 -1.03 -1.37
N VAL A 62 4.33 -1.89 -1.50
CA VAL A 62 3.73 -2.34 -2.75
C VAL A 62 2.21 -2.32 -2.61
N VAL A 63 1.51 -1.87 -3.64
CA VAL A 63 0.05 -1.92 -3.78
C VAL A 63 -0.29 -2.94 -4.85
N LEU A 64 -1.12 -3.91 -4.48
CA LEU A 64 -1.64 -4.93 -5.38
C LEU A 64 -3.12 -4.69 -5.68
N ASP A 65 -3.50 -5.09 -6.88
CA ASP A 65 -4.88 -5.19 -7.31
C ASP A 65 -5.09 -6.53 -8.01
N ASN A 66 -5.80 -7.44 -7.33
CA ASN A 66 -6.03 -8.81 -7.78
C ASN A 66 -4.73 -9.54 -8.15
N GLY A 67 -3.72 -9.40 -7.28
CA GLY A 67 -2.42 -10.04 -7.43
C GLY A 67 -1.46 -9.36 -8.41
N GLU A 68 -1.87 -8.29 -9.09
CA GLU A 68 -0.98 -7.49 -9.93
C GLU A 68 -0.47 -6.28 -9.15
N GLU A 69 0.85 -6.06 -9.16
CA GLU A 69 1.43 -4.82 -8.66
C GLU A 69 0.98 -3.63 -9.53
N VAL A 70 0.27 -2.70 -8.90
CA VAL A 70 -0.23 -1.47 -9.55
C VAL A 70 0.52 -0.22 -9.11
N ASN A 71 1.19 -0.26 -7.94
CA ASN A 71 2.05 0.81 -7.47
C ASN A 71 3.07 0.32 -6.45
N SER A 72 4.17 1.04 -6.29
CA SER A 72 5.20 0.76 -5.29
C SER A 72 6.06 1.98 -4.99
N GLY A 73 6.65 2.01 -3.79
CA GLY A 73 7.47 3.14 -3.35
C GLY A 73 8.41 2.79 -2.21
N GLY A 74 9.31 3.72 -1.89
CA GLY A 74 10.39 3.50 -0.92
C GLY A 74 11.61 2.81 -1.53
N PHE A 75 12.23 1.90 -0.78
CA PHE A 75 13.44 1.15 -1.17
C PHE A 75 14.59 2.03 -1.68
N LYS A 76 14.73 3.25 -1.13
CA LYS A 76 15.63 4.29 -1.66
C LYS A 76 17.08 3.82 -1.66
N GLN A 77 17.72 3.87 -2.83
CA GLN A 77 19.17 3.81 -2.94
C GLN A 77 19.75 5.21 -2.81
N ILE A 78 20.80 5.35 -2.00
CA ILE A 78 21.63 6.56 -1.93
C ILE A 78 22.97 6.18 -2.57
N GLU A 79 23.39 6.93 -3.58
CA GLU A 79 24.64 6.66 -4.30
C GLU A 79 25.84 6.66 -3.33
N GLY A 80 26.68 5.62 -3.44
CA GLY A 80 28.00 5.59 -2.79
C GLY A 80 28.21 4.61 -1.64
N SER A 81 27.19 3.84 -1.20
CA SER A 81 27.39 2.80 -0.18
C SER A 81 26.84 1.42 -0.59
N LEU A 82 27.67 0.38 -0.46
CA LEU A 82 27.32 -1.00 -0.80
C LEU A 82 26.17 -1.57 0.04
N GLY A 83 26.06 -1.12 1.30
CA GLY A 83 25.01 -1.55 2.22
C GLY A 83 23.60 -1.15 1.77
N ILE A 84 23.45 0.07 1.26
CA ILE A 84 22.14 0.60 0.86
C ILE A 84 21.54 -0.19 -0.32
N LYS A 85 22.37 -0.64 -1.28
CA LYS A 85 21.92 -1.51 -2.38
C LYS A 85 21.44 -2.87 -1.87
N TYR A 86 22.13 -3.43 -0.86
CA TYR A 86 21.75 -4.70 -0.26
C TYR A 86 20.40 -4.62 0.47
N GLY A 87 20.19 -3.58 1.30
CA GLY A 87 18.93 -3.38 2.01
C GLY A 87 17.74 -3.17 1.06
N SER A 88 17.89 -2.31 0.05
CA SER A 88 16.86 -2.07 -0.97
C SER A 88 16.46 -3.35 -1.70
N GLN A 89 17.43 -4.19 -2.09
CA GLN A 89 17.14 -5.46 -2.74
C GLN A 89 16.39 -6.41 -1.80
N LYS A 90 16.84 -6.55 -0.55
CA LYS A 90 16.20 -7.39 0.46
C LYS A 90 14.75 -6.97 0.76
N GLY A 91 14.51 -5.67 0.83
CA GLY A 91 13.16 -5.12 0.96
C GLY A 91 12.26 -5.51 -0.21
N LYS A 92 12.76 -5.36 -1.44
CA LYS A 92 12.01 -5.73 -2.65
C LYS A 92 11.74 -7.24 -2.72
N ASP A 93 12.74 -8.06 -2.45
CA ASP A 93 12.60 -9.52 -2.44
C ASP A 93 11.49 -9.97 -1.47
N LEU A 94 11.46 -9.37 -0.27
CA LEU A 94 10.42 -9.64 0.72
C LEU A 94 9.04 -9.14 0.25
N ALA A 95 8.96 -7.95 -0.35
CA ALA A 95 7.71 -7.44 -0.90
C ALA A 95 7.16 -8.32 -2.04
N GLU A 96 8.03 -8.79 -2.93
CA GLU A 96 7.69 -9.71 -4.02
C GLU A 96 7.23 -11.08 -3.50
N GLU A 97 7.91 -11.63 -2.48
CA GLU A 97 7.50 -12.88 -1.82
C GLU A 97 6.10 -12.75 -1.21
N LEU A 98 5.85 -11.68 -0.45
CA LEU A 98 4.55 -11.43 0.14
C LEU A 98 3.48 -11.21 -0.94
N ALA A 99 3.81 -10.46 -1.99
CA ALA A 99 2.88 -10.24 -3.10
C ALA A 99 2.46 -11.54 -3.79
N GLY A 100 3.38 -12.49 -3.96
CA GLY A 100 3.08 -13.82 -4.52
C GLY A 100 2.06 -14.63 -3.70
N ASN A 101 1.86 -14.29 -2.43
CA ASN A 101 0.90 -14.95 -1.54
C ASN A 101 -0.49 -14.29 -1.54
N HIS A 102 -0.67 -13.19 -2.28
CA HIS A 102 -1.90 -12.39 -2.29
C HIS A 102 -2.44 -12.19 -3.71
N SER A 103 -3.38 -13.04 -4.13
CA SER A 103 -3.91 -13.05 -5.52
C SER A 103 -5.24 -12.32 -5.71
N GLU A 104 -5.86 -11.79 -4.66
CA GLU A 104 -7.21 -11.25 -4.71
C GLU A 104 -7.35 -9.92 -3.96
N GLY A 105 -8.21 -9.04 -4.47
CA GLY A 105 -8.56 -7.78 -3.82
C GLY A 105 -7.47 -6.70 -3.90
N PHE A 106 -7.68 -5.62 -3.15
CA PHE A 106 -6.69 -4.56 -3.00
C PHE A 106 -5.83 -4.83 -1.77
N VAL A 107 -4.52 -4.86 -1.94
CA VAL A 107 -3.59 -5.19 -0.86
C VAL A 107 -2.51 -4.11 -0.77
N LEU A 108 -2.27 -3.60 0.43
CA LEU A 108 -1.11 -2.78 0.74
C LEU A 108 -0.13 -3.63 1.55
N ILE A 109 1.09 -3.79 1.03
CA ILE A 109 2.18 -4.49 1.67
C ILE A 109 3.23 -3.43 2.05
N VAL A 110 3.54 -3.29 3.33
CA VAL A 110 4.63 -2.44 3.83
C VAL A 110 5.67 -3.35 4.49
N VAL A 111 6.93 -3.19 4.12
CA VAL A 111 8.01 -4.10 4.53
C VAL A 111 9.21 -3.34 5.07
N ALA A 112 9.96 -4.04 5.92
CA ALA A 112 11.35 -3.76 6.27
C ALA A 112 12.12 -5.08 6.10
N GLY A 113 12.90 -5.19 5.04
CA GLY A 113 13.46 -6.48 4.56
C GLY A 113 14.68 -7.03 5.28
N MET A 114 15.04 -6.47 6.44
CA MET A 114 16.24 -6.86 7.18
C MET A 114 15.95 -7.86 8.29
N GLU A 115 16.79 -8.89 8.44
CA GLU A 115 16.59 -10.01 9.38
C GLU A 115 16.52 -9.59 10.87
N ASN A 116 17.07 -8.42 11.23
CA ASN A 116 17.10 -7.92 12.61
C ASN A 116 15.86 -7.09 12.99
N THR A 117 14.91 -6.86 12.08
CA THR A 117 13.75 -5.98 12.31
C THR A 117 12.90 -6.43 13.50
N ALA A 118 12.58 -7.71 13.56
CA ALA A 118 11.78 -8.29 14.64
C ALA A 118 12.48 -8.22 16.00
N GLU A 119 13.81 -8.28 16.04
CA GLU A 119 14.57 -8.13 17.29
C GLU A 119 14.56 -6.70 17.81
N GLU A 120 14.62 -5.71 16.91
CA GLU A 120 14.57 -4.30 17.30
C GLU A 120 13.17 -3.93 17.82
N GLU A 121 12.09 -4.41 17.18
CA GLU A 121 10.72 -4.26 17.70
C GLU A 121 10.54 -4.95 19.05
N ALA A 122 11.10 -6.15 19.24
CA ALA A 122 11.08 -6.85 20.52
C ALA A 122 11.85 -6.11 21.63
N LYS A 123 12.84 -5.27 21.28
CA LYS A 123 13.55 -4.37 22.19
C LYS A 123 12.80 -3.07 22.45
N GLY A 124 11.59 -2.92 21.89
CA GLY A 124 10.73 -1.74 22.06
C GLY A 124 11.08 -0.59 21.12
N LYS A 125 11.88 -0.83 20.07
CA LYS A 125 12.16 0.19 19.04
C LYS A 125 11.11 0.14 17.95
N ASP A 126 10.84 1.28 17.35
CA ASP A 126 9.87 1.39 16.27
C ASP A 126 10.52 1.08 14.92
N VAL A 127 10.04 0.03 14.25
CA VAL A 127 10.45 -0.33 12.88
C VAL A 127 9.28 -0.18 11.92
N LEU A 128 8.16 -0.86 12.17
CA LEU A 128 6.91 -0.71 11.41
C LEU A 128 5.68 -0.53 12.30
N THR A 129 5.85 -0.56 13.62
CA THR A 129 4.74 -0.54 14.59
C THR A 129 3.90 0.73 14.42
N SER A 130 4.52 1.92 14.40
CA SER A 130 3.75 3.17 14.17
C SER A 130 3.13 3.23 12.77
N SER A 131 3.80 2.67 11.77
CA SER A 131 3.30 2.61 10.39
C SER A 131 2.06 1.72 10.29
N GLU A 132 2.03 0.58 11.01
CA GLU A 132 0.86 -0.29 11.07
C GLU A 132 -0.35 0.41 11.72
N GLU A 133 -0.12 1.13 12.83
CA GLU A 133 -1.17 1.91 13.48
C GLU A 133 -1.72 3.03 12.57
N LEU A 134 -0.83 3.73 11.86
CA LEU A 134 -1.21 4.73 10.87
C LEU A 134 -2.05 4.10 9.75
N ALA A 135 -1.59 3.01 9.14
CA ALA A 135 -2.29 2.34 8.05
C ALA A 135 -3.71 1.92 8.46
N LYS A 136 -3.86 1.32 9.66
CA LYS A 136 -5.17 0.93 10.20
C LYS A 136 -6.11 2.12 10.39
N LYS A 137 -5.58 3.25 10.84
CA LYS A 137 -6.38 4.47 11.04
C LYS A 137 -6.80 5.08 9.71
N GLU A 138 -5.88 5.23 8.77
CA GLU A 138 -6.14 5.89 7.49
C GLU A 138 -7.05 5.03 6.60
N ILE A 139 -6.88 3.70 6.58
CA ILE A 139 -7.75 2.83 5.77
C ILE A 139 -9.22 2.92 6.20
N LEU A 140 -9.48 3.06 7.51
CA LEU A 140 -10.84 3.25 8.02
C LEU A 140 -11.45 4.57 7.54
N LYS A 141 -10.65 5.64 7.45
CA LYS A 141 -11.13 6.92 6.88
C LYS A 141 -11.42 6.79 5.39
N VAL A 142 -10.56 6.13 4.64
CA VAL A 142 -10.75 5.86 3.20
C VAL A 142 -12.06 5.09 2.98
N LEU A 143 -12.29 4.00 3.73
CA LEU A 143 -13.52 3.22 3.65
C LEU A 143 -14.78 4.07 3.92
N ASN A 144 -14.74 4.90 4.96
CA ASN A 144 -15.86 5.79 5.28
C ASN A 144 -16.11 6.83 4.17
N LYS A 145 -15.04 7.43 3.63
CA LYS A 145 -15.14 8.41 2.54
C LYS A 145 -15.70 7.78 1.27
N VAL A 146 -15.18 6.63 0.87
CA VAL A 146 -15.64 5.86 -0.29
C VAL A 146 -17.12 5.48 -0.14
N GLN A 147 -17.55 5.04 1.04
CA GLN A 147 -18.96 4.76 1.31
C GLN A 147 -19.88 5.98 1.22
N GLN A 148 -19.40 7.17 1.58
CA GLN A 148 -20.17 8.42 1.45
C GLN A 148 -20.28 8.82 -0.02
N GLU A 149 -19.18 8.81 -0.75
CA GLU A 149 -19.16 9.17 -2.18
C GLU A 149 -20.04 8.24 -3.02
N MET A 150 -20.10 6.95 -2.68
CA MET A 150 -21.01 6.00 -3.34
C MET A 150 -22.51 6.25 -3.03
N LYS A 151 -22.84 6.91 -1.92
CA LYS A 151 -24.23 7.27 -1.58
C LYS A 151 -24.69 8.57 -2.24
N GLU A 152 -23.75 9.41 -2.65
CA GLU A 152 -24.00 10.75 -3.19
C GLU A 152 -24.02 10.79 -4.73
N GLU A 153 -23.78 9.68 -5.43
CA GLU A 153 -23.96 9.63 -6.88
C GLU A 153 -25.46 9.62 -7.26
N PRO A 154 -25.96 10.64 -8.01
CA PRO A 154 -27.34 10.68 -8.50
C PRO A 154 -27.58 9.78 -9.73
#